data_AF-A0A2M9PCL2-F1
#
_entry.id   AF-A0A2M9PCL2-F1
#
_cell.length_a   1.000
_cell.length_b   1.000
_cell.length_c   1.000
_cell.angle_alpha   90.00
_cell.angle_beta   90.00
_cell.angle_gamma   90.00
#
_symmetry.space_group_name_H-M   'P 1'
#
loop_
_entity.id
_entity.type
_entity.pdbx_description
1 polymer ?
#
loop_
_entity_poly.entity_id
_entity_poly.type
_entity_poly.pdbx_seq_one_letter_code
_entity_poly.pdbx_strand_id
1 'polypeptide(L)'
;MNDVYAAELQASLLLFDNGQSKAALESARYSVASGRASLLNVEQEVLFAAITAYMDVIQAQEFVRIARNDVKVLGEQLDATNNRFEVGEVTRTDVSQTEARLAQSRANLVDSQGALQIARQDYLAAVGVLPG
;
A
#
# COMPACT_ATOMS: atom_id res chain seq x y z
N MET A 1 44.76 37.27 52.35
CA MET A 1 44.49 36.49 51.13
C MET A 1 45.48 35.35 51.13
N ASN A 2 45.02 34.11 51.28
CA ASN A 2 45.90 32.95 51.17
C ASN A 2 45.14 31.93 50.34
N ASP A 3 45.31 32.01 49.03
CA ASP A 3 44.67 31.10 48.09
C ASP A 3 45.47 29.80 48.09
N VAL A 4 44.85 28.75 48.60
CA VAL A 4 45.41 27.39 48.56
C VAL A 4 44.98 26.76 47.24
N TYR A 5 45.95 26.53 46.36
CA TYR A 5 45.73 25.76 45.14
C TYR A 5 46.04 24.29 45.42
N ALA A 6 45.04 23.43 45.26
CA ALA A 6 45.18 21.98 45.33
C ALA A 6 44.88 21.38 43.95
N ALA A 7 45.70 20.43 43.53
CA ALA A 7 45.47 19.61 42.35
C ALA A 7 45.58 18.15 42.76
N GLU A 8 44.55 17.36 42.46
CA GLU A 8 44.50 15.93 42.71
C GLU A 8 44.42 15.19 41.36
N LEU A 9 45.19 14.11 41.24
CA LEU A 9 45.18 13.24 40.06
C LEU A 9 44.82 11.83 40.52
N GLN A 10 43.65 11.35 40.10
CA GLN A 10 43.19 9.99 40.40
C GLN A 10 43.15 9.14 39.13
N ALA A 11 43.69 7.92 39.23
CA ALA A 11 43.58 6.89 38.20
C ALA A 11 43.13 5.58 38.85
N SER A 12 42.21 4.87 38.20
CA SER A 12 41.73 3.55 38.64
C SER A 12 41.83 2.54 37.52
N LEU A 13 42.35 1.35 37.82
CA LEU A 13 42.44 0.23 36.88
C LEU A 13 41.77 -1.01 37.51
N LEU A 14 40.84 -1.61 36.78
CA LEU A 14 40.20 -2.86 37.18
C LEU A 14 41.16 -4.02 36.92
N LEU A 15 41.61 -4.70 37.99
CA LEU A 15 42.54 -5.83 37.88
C LEU A 15 41.82 -7.17 37.66
N PHE A 16 40.64 -7.36 38.28
CA PHE A 16 39.86 -8.59 38.18
C PHE A 16 38.40 -8.35 38.58
N ASP A 17 37.46 -8.90 37.81
CA ASP A 17 36.01 -8.75 38.03
C ASP A 17 35.22 -10.06 37.84
N ASN A 18 35.91 -11.20 37.86
CA ASN A 18 35.33 -12.52 37.61
C ASN A 18 34.57 -12.65 36.27
N GLY A 19 34.94 -11.85 35.24
CA GLY A 19 34.37 -11.93 33.89
C GLY A 19 33.13 -11.07 33.65
N GLN A 20 32.70 -10.24 34.60
CA GLN A 20 31.53 -9.37 34.45
C GLN A 20 31.64 -8.41 33.26
N SER A 21 32.79 -7.77 33.06
CA SER A 21 33.02 -6.86 31.92
C SER A 21 32.91 -7.58 30.58
N LYS A 22 33.38 -8.84 30.52
CA LYS A 22 33.23 -9.66 29.30
C LYS A 22 31.75 -10.00 29.05
N ALA A 23 31.03 -10.44 30.07
CA ALA A 23 29.61 -10.74 29.95
C ALA A 23 28.78 -9.50 29.55
N ALA A 24 29.10 -8.33 30.11
CA ALA A 24 28.48 -7.06 29.76
C ALA A 24 28.78 -6.68 28.30
N LEU A 25 30.01 -6.85 27.84
CA LEU A 25 30.38 -6.61 26.44
C LEU A 25 29.65 -7.56 25.48
N GLU A 26 29.59 -8.86 25.80
CA GLU A 26 28.87 -9.83 24.98
C GLU A 26 27.36 -9.53 24.95
N SER A 27 26.77 -9.16 26.09
CA SER A 27 25.37 -8.71 26.13
C SER A 27 25.15 -7.49 25.23
N ALA A 28 26.02 -6.49 25.28
CA ALA A 28 25.93 -5.32 24.40
C ALA A 28 26.08 -5.70 22.91
N ARG A 29 26.96 -6.64 22.57
CA ARG A 29 27.09 -7.17 21.20
C ARG A 29 25.81 -7.85 20.73
N TYR A 30 25.19 -8.68 21.57
CA TYR A 30 23.92 -9.32 21.25
C TYR A 30 22.77 -8.31 21.11
N SER A 31 22.73 -7.25 21.93
CA SER A 31 21.76 -6.16 21.76
C SER A 31 21.92 -5.46 20.42
N VAL A 32 23.16 -5.17 19.99
CA VAL A 32 23.43 -4.59 18.66
C VAL A 32 23.02 -5.55 17.54
N ALA A 33 23.34 -6.84 17.65
CA ALA A 33 22.94 -7.85 16.67
C ALA A 33 21.42 -7.96 16.56
N SER A 34 20.71 -7.97 17.69
CA SER A 34 19.24 -7.95 17.72
C SER A 34 18.68 -6.70 17.07
N GLY A 35 19.23 -5.51 17.39
CA GLY A 35 18.79 -4.26 16.77
C GLY A 35 18.96 -4.25 15.26
N ARG A 36 20.05 -4.83 14.74
CA ARG A 36 20.26 -5.00 13.28
C ARG A 36 19.25 -5.94 12.65
N ALA A 37 18.93 -7.06 13.31
CA ALA A 37 17.91 -7.98 12.82
C ALA A 37 16.51 -7.32 12.82
N SER A 38 16.17 -6.53 13.84
CA SER A 38 14.93 -5.74 13.87
C SER A 38 14.88 -4.71 12.74
N LEU A 39 15.98 -4.02 12.46
CA LEU A 39 16.05 -3.07 11.33
C LEU A 39 15.79 -3.79 10.00
N LEU A 40 16.45 -4.92 9.75
CA LEU A 40 16.24 -5.70 8.54
C LEU A 40 14.78 -6.17 8.37
N ASN A 41 14.10 -6.51 9.47
CA ASN A 41 12.69 -6.85 9.42
C ASN A 41 11.81 -5.66 9.01
N VAL A 42 12.06 -4.48 9.58
CA VAL A 42 11.34 -3.25 9.22
C VAL A 42 11.60 -2.87 7.75
N GLU A 43 12.83 -2.99 7.27
CA GLU A 43 13.18 -2.73 5.87
C GLU A 43 12.40 -3.66 4.91
N GLN A 44 12.31 -4.95 5.24
CA GLN A 44 11.54 -5.92 4.45
C GLN A 44 10.04 -5.64 4.49
N GLU A 45 9.49 -5.24 5.64
CA GLU A 45 8.07 -4.88 5.79
C GLU A 45 7.72 -3.66 4.94
N VAL A 46 8.57 -2.63 4.97
CA VAL A 46 8.40 -1.42 4.13
C VAL A 46 8.49 -1.76 2.65
N LEU A 47 9.49 -2.55 2.24
CA LEU A 47 9.64 -2.98 0.85
C LEU A 47 8.42 -3.78 0.37
N PHE A 48 7.95 -4.72 1.18
CA PHE A 48 6.78 -5.52 0.86
C PHE A 48 5.52 -4.67 0.75
N ALA A 49 5.30 -3.75 1.70
CA ALA A 49 4.16 -2.83 1.65
C ALA A 49 4.17 -1.96 0.39
N ALA A 50 5.34 -1.44 0.00
CA ALA A 50 5.49 -0.64 -1.23
C ALA A 50 5.17 -1.46 -2.50
N ILE A 51 5.65 -2.70 -2.58
CA ILE A 51 5.37 -3.60 -3.71
C ILE A 51 3.88 -3.93 -3.78
N THR A 52 3.26 -4.29 -2.65
CA THR A 52 1.84 -4.59 -2.58
C THR A 52 1.00 -3.41 -3.05
N ALA A 53 1.25 -2.21 -2.52
CA ALA A 53 0.52 -1.01 -2.92
C ALA A 53 0.67 -0.70 -4.42
N TYR A 54 1.84 -0.94 -5.00
CA TYR A 54 2.04 -0.77 -6.45
C TYR A 54 1.21 -1.76 -7.27
N MET A 55 1.20 -3.03 -6.86
CA MET A 55 0.42 -4.07 -7.52
C MET A 55 -1.09 -3.82 -7.40
N ASP A 56 -1.56 -3.29 -6.27
CA ASP A 56 -2.95 -2.91 -6.06
C ASP A 56 -3.38 -1.79 -7.02
N VAL A 57 -2.51 -0.80 -7.27
CA VAL A 57 -2.76 0.24 -8.30
C VAL A 57 -2.89 -0.37 -9.68
N ILE A 58 -1.97 -1.27 -10.09
CA ILE A 58 -2.03 -1.95 -11.38
C ILE A 58 -3.34 -2.74 -11.52
N GLN A 59 -3.70 -3.49 -10.48
CA GLN A 59 -4.93 -4.28 -10.47
C GLN A 59 -6.18 -3.39 -10.59
N ALA A 60 -6.23 -2.28 -9.85
CA ALA A 60 -7.34 -1.35 -9.92
C ALA A 60 -7.45 -0.66 -11.30
N GLN A 61 -6.32 -0.36 -11.95
CA GLN A 61 -6.31 0.15 -13.33
C GLN A 61 -6.92 -0.86 -14.30
N GLU A 62 -6.61 -2.14 -14.14
CA GLU A 62 -7.17 -3.21 -14.95
C GLU A 62 -8.68 -3.37 -14.73
N PHE A 63 -9.16 -3.31 -13.49
CA PHE A 63 -10.60 -3.32 -13.20
C PHE A 63 -11.34 -2.15 -13.86
N VAL A 64 -10.76 -0.95 -13.83
CA VAL A 64 -11.32 0.20 -14.55
C VAL A 64 -11.37 -0.06 -16.06
N ARG A 65 -10.35 -0.69 -16.64
CA ARG A 65 -10.33 -1.06 -18.06
C ARG A 65 -11.44 -2.05 -18.40
N ILE A 66 -11.62 -3.08 -17.59
CA ILE A 66 -12.70 -4.07 -17.76
C ILE A 66 -14.06 -3.39 -17.65
N ALA A 67 -14.30 -2.59 -16.60
CA ALA A 67 -15.57 -1.91 -16.40
C ALA A 67 -15.91 -0.92 -17.53
N ARG A 68 -14.91 -0.23 -18.11
CA ARG A 68 -15.12 0.60 -19.31
C ARG A 68 -15.55 -0.23 -20.51
N ASN A 69 -14.96 -1.40 -20.70
CA ASN A 69 -15.33 -2.30 -21.78
C ASN A 69 -16.75 -2.84 -21.60
N ASP A 70 -17.15 -3.18 -20.37
CA ASP A 70 -18.51 -3.62 -20.07
C ASP A 70 -19.55 -2.54 -20.41
N VAL A 71 -19.30 -1.27 -20.07
CA VAL A 71 -20.17 -0.15 -20.43
C VAL A 71 -20.31 -0.03 -21.96
N LYS A 72 -19.20 -0.22 -22.69
CA LYS A 72 -19.21 -0.19 -24.16
C LYS A 72 -20.07 -1.32 -24.73
N VAL A 73 -19.81 -2.56 -24.33
CA VAL A 73 -20.52 -3.75 -24.83
C VAL A 73 -22.02 -3.67 -24.49
N LEU A 74 -22.38 -3.25 -23.29
CA LEU A 74 -23.78 -3.09 -22.91
C LEU A 74 -24.46 -1.91 -23.60
N GLY A 75 -23.70 -0.89 -24.02
CA GLY A 75 -24.17 0.17 -24.90
C GLY A 75 -24.56 -0.37 -26.27
N GLU A 76 -23.66 -1.13 -26.91
CA GLU A 76 -23.92 -1.79 -28.20
C GLU A 76 -25.10 -2.77 -28.12
N GLN A 77 -25.23 -3.49 -26.99
CA GLN A 77 -26.36 -4.37 -26.74
C GLN A 77 -27.69 -3.61 -26.62
N LEU A 78 -27.70 -2.44 -25.97
CA LEU A 78 -28.89 -1.58 -25.89
C LEU A 78 -29.29 -1.09 -27.28
N ASP A 79 -28.34 -0.63 -28.08
CA ASP A 79 -28.59 -0.18 -29.46
C ASP A 79 -29.20 -1.31 -30.30
N ALA A 80 -28.66 -2.53 -30.19
CA ALA A 80 -29.22 -3.70 -30.87
C ALA A 80 -30.63 -4.05 -30.39
N THR A 81 -30.91 -3.98 -29.08
CA THR A 81 -32.25 -4.22 -28.52
C THR A 81 -33.24 -3.14 -28.99
N ASN A 82 -32.83 -1.88 -29.09
CA ASN A 82 -33.66 -0.80 -29.62
C ASN A 82 -34.01 -1.03 -31.10
N ASN A 83 -33.03 -1.39 -31.93
CA ASN A 83 -33.28 -1.69 -33.35
C ASN A 83 -34.29 -2.85 -33.52
N ARG A 84 -34.19 -3.89 -32.68
CA ARG A 84 -35.15 -5.01 -32.67
C ARG A 84 -36.53 -4.61 -32.15
N PHE A 85 -36.60 -3.67 -31.22
CA PHE A 85 -37.87 -3.14 -30.70
C PHE A 85 -38.61 -2.34 -31.76
N GLU A 86 -37.89 -1.53 -32.55
CA GLU A 86 -38.46 -0.73 -33.65
C GLU A 86 -39.13 -1.58 -34.73
N VAL A 87 -38.60 -2.77 -35.00
CA VAL A 87 -39.20 -3.75 -35.93
C VAL A 87 -40.19 -4.72 -35.26
N GLY A 88 -40.44 -4.56 -33.95
CA GLY A 88 -41.41 -5.36 -33.19
C GLY A 88 -40.95 -6.77 -32.82
N GLU A 89 -39.66 -7.09 -32.90
CA GLU A 89 -39.09 -8.40 -32.56
C GLU A 89 -38.98 -8.63 -31.05
N VAL A 90 -38.78 -7.56 -30.27
CA VAL A 90 -38.65 -7.59 -28.80
C VAL A 90 -39.63 -6.64 -28.13
N THR A 91 -39.81 -6.79 -26.82
CA THR A 91 -40.76 -5.98 -26.05
C THR A 91 -40.10 -4.76 -25.41
N ARG A 92 -40.91 -3.77 -25.02
CA ARG A 92 -40.43 -2.61 -24.24
C ARG A 92 -39.82 -3.02 -22.89
N THR A 93 -40.24 -4.17 -22.35
CA THR A 93 -39.67 -4.75 -21.14
C THR A 93 -38.23 -5.21 -21.36
N ASP A 94 -37.90 -5.72 -22.54
CA ASP A 94 -36.53 -6.14 -22.89
C ASP A 94 -35.60 -4.92 -23.02
N VAL A 95 -36.08 -3.84 -23.66
CA VAL A 95 -35.36 -2.56 -23.73
C VAL A 95 -35.06 -2.04 -22.31
N SER A 96 -36.09 -1.98 -21.46
CA SER A 96 -35.97 -1.46 -20.09
C SER A 96 -34.99 -2.31 -19.25
N GLN A 97 -34.96 -3.63 -19.45
CA GLN A 97 -34.00 -4.51 -18.79
C GLN A 97 -32.57 -4.25 -19.25
N THR A 98 -32.35 -4.05 -20.56
CA THR A 98 -31.01 -3.74 -21.10
C THR A 98 -30.53 -2.36 -20.64
N GLU A 99 -31.40 -1.36 -20.60
CA GLU A 99 -31.11 -0.03 -20.03
C GLU A 99 -30.69 -0.13 -18.57
N ALA A 100 -31.40 -0.92 -17.76
CA ALA A 100 -31.05 -1.13 -16.35
C ALA A 100 -29.67 -1.80 -16.19
N ARG A 101 -29.32 -2.76 -17.05
CA ARG A 101 -27.99 -3.39 -17.06
C ARG A 101 -26.89 -2.42 -17.44
N LEU A 102 -27.11 -1.57 -18.45
CA LEU A 102 -26.17 -0.53 -18.84
C LEU A 102 -25.98 0.50 -17.70
N ALA A 103 -27.06 0.90 -17.05
CA ALA A 103 -26.99 1.80 -15.90
C ALA A 103 -26.18 1.19 -14.74
N GLN A 104 -26.39 -0.10 -14.44
CA GLN A 104 -25.60 -0.81 -13.43
C GLN A 104 -24.11 -0.88 -13.80
N SER A 105 -23.78 -1.16 -15.07
CA SER A 105 -22.40 -1.18 -15.53
C SER A 105 -21.72 0.18 -15.43
N ARG A 106 -22.45 1.26 -15.71
CA ARG A 106 -21.96 2.64 -15.52
C ARG A 106 -21.68 2.93 -14.04
N ALA A 107 -22.55 2.49 -13.12
CA ALA A 107 -22.30 2.61 -11.69
C ALA A 107 -21.04 1.83 -11.28
N ASN A 108 -20.89 0.58 -11.72
CA ASN A 108 -19.70 -0.23 -11.44
C ASN A 108 -18.41 0.41 -11.96
N LEU A 109 -18.45 1.10 -13.11
CA LEU A 109 -17.31 1.85 -13.63
C LEU A 109 -16.92 3.00 -12.69
N VAL A 110 -17.89 3.74 -12.17
CA VAL A 110 -17.63 4.82 -11.19
C VAL A 110 -17.02 4.25 -9.92
N ASP A 111 -17.56 3.16 -9.39
CA ASP A 111 -17.00 2.48 -8.21
C ASP A 111 -15.56 2.01 -8.45
N SER A 112 -15.28 1.41 -9.62
CA SER A 112 -13.93 0.97 -10.00
C SER A 112 -12.96 2.16 -10.10
N GLN A 113 -13.41 3.30 -10.63
CA GLN A 113 -12.60 4.52 -10.68
C GLN A 113 -12.31 5.07 -9.28
N GLY A 114 -13.28 5.00 -8.38
CA GLY A 114 -13.12 5.32 -6.96
C GLY A 114 -12.08 4.42 -6.29
N ALA A 115 -12.17 3.10 -6.51
CA ALA A 115 -11.21 2.13 -5.99
C ALA A 115 -9.79 2.38 -6.51
N LEU A 116 -9.62 2.70 -7.80
CA LEU A 116 -8.33 3.12 -8.36
C LEU A 116 -7.79 4.40 -7.69
N GLN A 117 -8.66 5.37 -7.41
CA GLN A 117 -8.24 6.58 -6.72
C GLN A 117 -7.75 6.28 -5.31
N ILE A 118 -8.45 5.41 -4.56
CA ILE A 118 -8.05 4.96 -3.22
C ILE A 118 -6.69 4.25 -3.30
N ALA A 119 -6.52 3.27 -4.18
CA ALA A 119 -5.26 2.53 -4.34
C ALA A 119 -4.07 3.46 -4.63
N ARG A 120 -4.29 4.52 -5.43
CA ARG A 120 -3.26 5.55 -5.70
C ARG A 120 -2.91 6.37 -4.45
N GLN A 121 -3.88 6.68 -3.59
CA GLN A 121 -3.62 7.37 -2.32
C GLN A 121 -2.89 6.46 -1.33
N ASP A 122 -3.23 5.18 -1.27
CA ASP A 122 -2.57 4.21 -0.41
C ASP A 122 -1.09 4.02 -0.83
N TYR A 123 -0.83 3.93 -2.14
CA TYR A 123 0.53 3.94 -2.66
C TYR A 123 1.29 5.22 -2.30
N LEU A 124 0.64 6.39 -2.42
CA LEU A 124 1.24 7.66 -2.03
C LEU A 124 1.57 7.68 -0.52
N ALA A 125 0.71 7.13 0.33
CA ALA A 125 0.96 7.04 1.77
C ALA A 125 2.13 6.09 2.10
N ALA A 126 2.28 5.00 1.35
CA ALA A 126 3.35 4.02 1.55
C ALA A 126 4.71 4.47 1.00
N VAL A 127 4.74 5.13 -0.17
CA VAL A 127 5.98 5.44 -0.91
C VAL A 127 6.34 6.93 -0.88
N GLY A 128 5.37 7.82 -0.68
CA GLY A 128 5.55 9.27 -0.63
C GLY A 128 5.49 9.97 -2.00
N VAL A 129 5.30 9.23 -3.10
CA VAL A 129 5.04 9.78 -4.44
C VAL A 129 3.90 9.03 -5.13
N LEU A 130 3.21 9.68 -6.07
CA LEU A 130 2.21 9.01 -6.90
C LEU A 130 2.88 8.02 -7.86
N PRO A 131 2.19 6.92 -8.23
CA PRO A 131 2.73 5.96 -9.18
C PRO A 131 2.73 6.60 -10.59
N GLY A 132 3.88 6.53 -11.27
CA GLY A 132 4.12 7.07 -12.61
C GLY A 132 4.01 6.04 -13.72
#